data_AF-A0A1Y2JJB2-F1
#
_entry.id   AF-A0A1Y2JJB2-F1
#
_cell.length_a   1.000
_cell.length_b   1.000
_cell.length_c   1.000
_cell.angle_alpha   90.00
_cell.angle_beta   90.00
_cell.angle_gamma   90.00
#
_symmetry.space_group_name_H-M   'P 1'
#
loop_
_entity.id
_entity.type
_entity.pdbx_description
1 polymer ?
#
loop_
_entity_poly.entity_id
_entity_poly.type
_entity_poly.pdbx_seq_one_letter_code
_entity_poly.pdbx_strand_id
1 'polypeptide(L)'
;MISILRLQARSDSNPAVQAAIASAVARVEVVAKVHDRLRVANSDLVDLAPYAERLCGVLADFHRGVRPIAIRLHCDSISVKSSQAGSIGLIINELVTNVFKYAFPDGRAG
;
A
#
# COMPACT_ATOMS: atom_id res chain seq x y z
N MET A 1 -0.34 -12.68 -12.09
CA MET A 1 -0.56 -13.23 -10.73
C MET A 1 -1.31 -12.26 -9.81
N ILE A 2 -0.90 -11.00 -9.66
CA ILE A 2 -1.58 -10.00 -8.80
C ILE A 2 -3.06 -9.79 -9.19
N SER A 3 -3.39 -9.86 -10.48
CA SER A 3 -4.75 -9.63 -10.97
C SER A 3 -5.79 -10.64 -10.44
N ILE A 4 -5.41 -11.90 -10.19
CA ILE A 4 -6.33 -12.93 -9.65
C ILE A 4 -6.58 -12.70 -8.15
N LEU A 5 -5.55 -12.29 -7.40
CA LEU A 5 -5.68 -11.96 -5.98
C LEU A 5 -6.59 -10.73 -5.78
N ARG A 6 -6.48 -9.71 -6.64
CA ARG A 6 -7.38 -8.54 -6.63
C ARG A 6 -8.83 -8.92 -6.94
N LEU A 7 -9.05 -9.89 -7.82
CA LEU A 7 -10.38 -10.42 -8.14
C LEU A 7 -10.97 -11.22 -6.97
N GLN A 8 -10.17 -12.06 -6.31
CA GLN A 8 -10.63 -12.82 -5.13
C GLN A 8 -10.95 -11.93 -3.93
N ALA A 9 -10.18 -10.86 -3.70
CA ALA A 9 -10.50 -9.89 -2.65
C ALA A 9 -11.85 -9.20 -2.90
N ARG A 10 -12.19 -8.89 -4.17
CA ARG A 10 -13.46 -8.25 -4.51
C ARG A 10 -14.66 -9.19 -4.43
N SER A 11 -14.46 -10.50 -4.60
CA SER A 11 -15.53 -11.50 -4.57
C SER A 11 -15.87 -12.01 -3.16
N ASP A 12 -15.02 -11.74 -2.16
CA ASP A 12 -15.23 -12.20 -0.79
C ASP A 12 -15.87 -11.09 0.05
N SER A 13 -16.97 -11.40 0.73
CA SER A 13 -17.69 -10.47 1.61
C SER A 13 -17.05 -10.28 2.98
N ASN A 14 -16.01 -11.05 3.32
CA ASN A 14 -15.33 -10.97 4.61
C ASN A 14 -14.23 -9.87 4.62
N PRO A 15 -14.40 -8.79 5.39
CA PRO A 15 -13.43 -7.69 5.45
C PRO A 15 -12.02 -8.12 5.92
N ALA A 16 -11.93 -9.18 6.73
CA ALA A 16 -10.65 -9.70 7.21
C ALA A 16 -9.86 -10.40 6.08
N VAL A 17 -10.55 -11.11 5.20
CA VAL A 17 -9.95 -11.78 4.03
C VAL A 17 -9.50 -10.74 3.00
N GLN A 18 -10.30 -9.71 2.78
CA GLN A 18 -9.94 -8.57 1.95
C GLN A 18 -8.65 -7.88 2.44
N ALA A 19 -8.56 -7.59 3.73
CA ALA A 19 -7.37 -6.98 4.33
C ALA A 19 -6.12 -7.88 4.22
N ALA A 20 -6.27 -9.20 4.43
CA ALA A 20 -5.18 -10.15 4.30
C ALA A 20 -4.65 -10.24 2.86
N ILE A 21 -5.54 -10.19 1.86
CA ILE A 21 -5.16 -10.20 0.44
C ILE A 21 -4.52 -8.87 0.03
N ALA A 22 -5.03 -7.73 0.51
CA ALA A 22 -4.40 -6.42 0.28
C ALA A 22 -2.98 -6.38 0.83
N SER A 23 -2.79 -6.87 2.07
CA SER A 23 -1.48 -6.99 2.71
C SER A 23 -0.55 -7.90 1.90
N ALA A 24 -1.04 -9.05 1.41
CA ALA A 24 -0.27 -9.95 0.58
C ALA A 24 0.14 -9.30 -0.76
N VAL A 25 -0.76 -8.55 -1.42
CA VAL A 25 -0.47 -7.84 -2.66
C VAL A 25 0.55 -6.72 -2.43
N ALA A 26 0.38 -5.91 -1.39
CA ALA A 26 1.32 -4.86 -1.03
C ALA A 26 2.71 -5.45 -0.73
N ARG A 27 2.76 -6.57 0.00
CA ARG A 27 4.01 -7.26 0.35
C ARG A 27 4.69 -7.88 -0.89
N VAL A 28 3.93 -8.45 -1.83
CA VAL A 28 4.45 -8.96 -3.11
C VAL A 28 4.99 -7.81 -3.98
N GLU A 29 4.30 -6.67 -4.04
CA GLU A 29 4.78 -5.50 -4.80
C GLU A 29 6.04 -4.86 -4.18
N VAL A 30 6.13 -4.82 -2.85
CA VAL A 30 7.33 -4.38 -2.13
C VAL A 30 8.51 -5.30 -2.44
N VAL A 31 8.32 -6.62 -2.35
CA VAL A 31 9.37 -7.61 -2.65
C VAL A 31 9.78 -7.56 -4.13
N ALA A 32 8.82 -7.44 -5.06
CA ALA A 32 9.11 -7.38 -6.49
C ALA A 32 9.93 -6.13 -6.88
N LYS A 33 9.63 -4.96 -6.31
CA LYS A 33 10.40 -3.72 -6.59
C LYS A 33 11.78 -3.70 -5.96
N VAL A 34 11.95 -4.28 -4.78
CA VAL A 34 13.27 -4.47 -4.17
C VAL A 34 14.12 -5.38 -5.05
N HIS A 35 13.54 -6.48 -5.57
CA HIS A 35 14.24 -7.42 -6.43
C HIS A 35 14.58 -6.86 -7.83
N ASP A 36 13.68 -6.07 -8.45
CA ASP A 36 13.92 -5.48 -9.79
C ASP A 36 15.00 -4.38 -9.79
N ARG A 37 15.22 -3.67 -8.66
CA ARG A 37 16.27 -2.64 -8.56
C ARG A 37 17.64 -3.16 -8.15
N LEU A 38 17.71 -4.31 -7.46
CA LEU A 38 18.98 -4.97 -7.12
C LEU A 38 19.73 -5.51 -8.35
N ARG A 39 19.09 -5.58 -9.52
CA ARG A 39 19.72 -6.12 -10.74
C ARG A 39 20.48 -5.08 -11.57
N VAL A 40 20.34 -3.76 -11.33
CA VAL A 40 20.86 -2.75 -12.28
C VAL A 40 21.75 -1.63 -11.69
N ALA A 41 21.83 -1.39 -10.38
CA ALA A 41 22.80 -0.40 -9.89
C ALA A 41 23.20 -0.62 -8.43
N ASN A 42 24.47 -0.39 -8.13
CA ASN A 42 25.18 -0.55 -6.84
C ASN A 42 24.67 0.36 -5.69
N SER A 43 23.36 0.49 -5.49
CA SER A 43 22.77 1.38 -4.49
C SER A 43 21.53 0.73 -3.87
N ASP A 44 21.64 0.27 -2.61
CA ASP A 44 20.55 -0.22 -1.75
C ASP A 44 19.62 0.92 -1.27
N LEU A 45 19.52 2.00 -2.05
CA LEU A 45 18.72 3.18 -1.72
C LEU A 45 17.45 3.22 -2.56
N VAL A 46 16.36 3.55 -1.89
CA VAL A 46 15.02 3.73 -2.44
C VAL A 46 14.63 5.18 -2.23
N ASP A 47 14.29 5.87 -3.31
CA ASP A 47 13.60 7.15 -3.22
C ASP A 47 12.19 6.93 -2.64
N LEU A 48 11.97 7.49 -1.45
CA LEU A 48 10.79 7.22 -0.64
C LEU A 48 9.54 7.86 -1.23
N ALA A 49 9.64 9.04 -1.85
CA ALA A 49 8.50 9.75 -2.42
C ALA A 49 7.77 8.93 -3.49
N PRO A 50 8.42 8.46 -4.59
CA PRO A 50 7.76 7.64 -5.59
C PRO A 50 7.41 6.25 -5.07
N TYR A 51 8.09 5.76 -4.03
CA TYR A 51 7.70 4.52 -3.36
C TYR A 51 6.36 4.66 -2.63
N ALA A 52 6.25 5.67 -1.76
CA ALA A 52 5.05 5.96 -0.98
C ALA A 52 3.88 6.33 -1.88
N GLU A 53 4.11 7.10 -2.96
CA GLU A 53 3.06 7.48 -3.91
C GLU A 53 2.40 6.26 -4.54
N ARG A 54 3.20 5.29 -4.97
CA ARG A 54 2.69 4.04 -5.57
C ARG A 54 1.96 3.18 -4.54
N LEU A 55 2.49 3.09 -3.31
CA LEU A 55 1.83 2.36 -2.23
C LEU A 55 0.46 2.98 -1.90
N CYS A 56 0.41 4.31 -1.70
CA CYS A 56 -0.83 5.03 -1.46
C CYS A 56 -1.82 4.88 -2.62
N GLY A 57 -1.36 4.89 -3.88
CA GLY A 57 -2.21 4.65 -5.05
C GLY A 57 -2.86 3.26 -5.04
N VAL A 58 -2.09 2.22 -4.73
CA VAL A 58 -2.61 0.84 -4.61
C VAL A 58 -3.62 0.73 -3.47
N LEU A 59 -3.33 1.35 -2.32
CA LEU A 59 -4.24 1.35 -1.18
C LEU A 59 -5.53 2.13 -1.47
N ALA A 60 -5.44 3.26 -2.17
CA ALA A 60 -6.61 4.04 -2.59
C ALA A 60 -7.49 3.25 -3.57
N ASP A 61 -6.89 2.56 -4.54
CA ASP A 61 -7.61 1.70 -5.48
C ASP A 61 -8.28 0.51 -4.80
N PHE A 62 -7.63 -0.07 -3.79
CA PHE A 62 -8.18 -1.17 -3.02
C PHE A 62 -9.45 -0.77 -2.25
N HIS A 63 -9.44 0.40 -1.63
CA HIS A 63 -10.57 0.89 -0.83
C HIS A 63 -11.58 1.74 -1.63
N ARG A 64 -11.37 1.88 -2.94
CA ARG A 64 -12.24 2.67 -3.81
C ARG A 64 -13.67 2.15 -3.76
N GLY A 65 -14.62 3.03 -3.45
CA GLY A 65 -16.04 2.69 -3.37
C GLY A 65 -16.47 1.97 -2.09
N VAL A 66 -15.54 1.68 -1.16
CA VAL A 66 -15.88 1.12 0.16
C VAL A 66 -16.36 2.24 1.08
N ARG A 67 -15.60 3.34 1.15
CA ARG A 67 -15.92 4.53 1.97
C ARG A 67 -15.45 5.81 1.26
N PRO A 68 -16.10 6.96 1.51
CA PRO A 68 -15.76 8.22 0.84
C PRO A 68 -14.51 8.89 1.46
N ILE A 69 -13.39 8.17 1.51
CA ILE A 69 -12.12 8.63 2.10
C ILE A 69 -11.08 8.78 0.98
N ALA A 70 -10.46 9.95 0.89
CA ALA A 70 -9.40 10.25 -0.06
C ALA A 70 -8.01 10.18 0.60
N ILE A 71 -7.04 9.59 -0.10
CA ILE A 71 -5.64 9.59 0.33
C ILE A 71 -4.91 10.73 -0.39
N ARG A 72 -4.31 11.64 0.36
CA ARG A 72 -3.38 12.65 -0.16
C ARG A 72 -2.01 12.43 0.45
N LEU A 73 -1.00 12.22 -0.38
CA LEU A 73 0.38 12.05 0.04
C LEU A 73 1.15 13.35 -0.15
N HIS A 74 1.87 13.75 0.89
CA HIS A 74 2.93 14.75 0.80
C HIS A 74 4.20 14.11 1.35
N CYS A 75 5.22 13.97 0.50
CA CYS A 75 6.47 13.32 0.85
C CYS A 75 7.60 13.99 0.10
N ASP A 76 8.58 14.51 0.84
CA ASP A 76 9.80 15.04 0.27
C ASP A 76 10.65 13.91 -0.34
N SER A 77 11.41 14.23 -1.38
CA SER A 77 12.32 13.25 -1.97
C SER A 77 13.48 12.99 -1.02
N ILE A 78 13.46 11.80 -0.42
CA ILE A 78 14.51 11.30 0.45
C ILE A 78 14.88 9.89 0.04
N SER A 79 16.18 9.63 -0.03
CA SER A 79 16.70 8.28 -0.29
C SER A 79 16.92 7.55 1.03
N VAL A 80 16.29 6.40 1.19
CA VAL A 80 16.40 5.53 2.38
C VAL A 80 16.89 4.16 1.99
N LYS A 81 17.44 3.39 2.93
CA LYS A 81 17.79 1.99 2.65
C LYS A 81 16.54 1.17 2.31
N SER A 82 16.68 0.15 1.47
CA SER A 82 15.54 -0.71 1.09
C SER A 82 14.83 -1.33 2.30
N SER A 83 15.58 -1.70 3.36
CA SER A 83 15.01 -2.20 4.62
C SER A 83 14.13 -1.16 5.31
N GLN A 84 14.55 0.11 5.33
CA GLN A 84 13.78 1.22 5.90
C GLN A 84 12.52 1.50 5.06
N ALA A 85 12.64 1.49 3.73
CA ALA A 85 11.48 1.63 2.85
C ALA A 85 10.43 0.52 3.09
N GLY A 86 10.89 -0.71 3.31
CA GLY A 86 10.03 -1.83 3.70
C GLY A 86 9.27 -1.55 5.00
N SER A 87 9.98 -1.15 6.07
CA SER A 87 9.35 -0.78 7.35
C SER A 87 8.36 0.38 7.20
N ILE A 88 8.71 1.42 6.45
CA ILE A 88 7.82 2.57 6.21
C ILE A 88 6.56 2.14 5.45
N GLY A 89 6.69 1.24 4.46
CA GLY A 89 5.55 0.71 3.72
C GLY A 89 4.55 -0.03 4.61
N LEU A 90 5.03 -0.82 5.57
CA LEU A 90 4.18 -1.48 6.55
C LEU A 90 3.45 -0.47 7.45
N ILE A 91 4.16 0.55 7.93
CA ILE A 91 3.56 1.61 8.76
C ILE A 91 2.45 2.33 7.98
N ILE A 92 2.71 2.71 6.72
CA ILE A 92 1.70 3.34 5.86
C ILE A 92 0.48 2.43 5.68
N ASN A 93 0.70 1.13 5.41
CA ASN A 93 -0.39 0.18 5.25
C ASN A 93 -1.30 0.11 6.48
N GLU A 94 -0.72 -0.02 7.68
CA GLU A 94 -1.49 -0.13 8.91
C GLU A 94 -2.24 1.17 9.24
N LEU A 95 -1.60 2.34 9.04
CA LEU A 95 -2.25 3.63 9.25
C LEU A 95 -3.44 3.81 8.30
N VAL A 96 -3.25 3.56 7.01
CA VAL A 96 -4.32 3.67 6.01
C VAL A 96 -5.44 2.68 6.31
N THR A 97 -5.10 1.41 6.60
CA THR A 97 -6.08 0.39 6.96
C THR A 97 -6.90 0.79 8.19
N ASN A 98 -6.26 1.35 9.22
CA ASN A 98 -6.94 1.82 10.42
C ASN A 98 -7.85 3.02 10.13
N VAL A 99 -7.44 3.94 9.25
CA VAL A 99 -8.30 5.04 8.79
C VAL A 99 -9.57 4.49 8.12
N PHE A 100 -9.43 3.54 7.19
CA PHE A 100 -10.60 2.95 6.52
C PHE A 100 -11.49 2.12 7.45
N LYS A 101 -10.94 1.50 8.49
CA LYS A 101 -11.73 0.74 9.47
C LYS A 101 -12.43 1.63 10.50
N TYR A 102 -11.74 2.64 11.00
CA TYR A 102 -12.14 3.31 12.25
C TYR A 102 -12.28 4.83 12.11
N ALA A 103 -11.56 5.48 11.20
CA ALA A 103 -11.72 6.92 11.01
C ALA A 103 -13.03 7.22 10.29
N PHE A 104 -13.64 8.38 10.58
CA PHE A 104 -14.87 8.88 9.96
C PHE A 104 -16.16 8.02 10.19
N PRO A 105 -16.53 7.68 11.44
CA PRO A 105 -17.73 6.87 11.71
C PRO A 105 -18.98 7.45 11.03
N ASP A 106 -19.98 6.58 10.81
CA ASP A 106 -21.24 6.87 10.11
C ASP A 106 -21.07 7.16 8.60
N GLY A 107 -20.01 6.61 7.99
CA GLY A 107 -19.78 6.75 6.55
C GLY A 107 -19.40 8.17 6.12
N ARG A 108 -18.97 9.02 7.05
CA ARG A 108 -18.54 10.39 6.75
C ARG A 108 -17.35 10.41 5.80
N ALA A 109 -17.29 11.46 4.99
CA ALA A 109 -16.18 11.68 4.07
C ALA A 109 -14.92 12.15 4.80
N GLY A 110 -13.76 11.83 4.22
CA GLY A 110 -12.44 12.10 4.76
C GLY A 110 -11.37 12.32 3.70
#